data_AF-A0A966NSQ1-F1
#
_entry.id   AF-A0A966NSQ1-F1
#
_cell.length_a   1.000
_cell.length_b   1.000
_cell.length_c   1.000
_cell.angle_alpha   90.00
_cell.angle_beta   90.00
_cell.angle_gamma   90.00
#
_symmetry.space_group_name_H-M   'P 1'
#
loop_
_entity.id
_entity.type
_entity.pdbx_description
1 polymer ?
#
loop_
_entity_poly.entity_id
_entity_poly.type
_entity_poly.pdbx_seq_one_letter_code
_entity_poly.pdbx_strand_id
1 'polypeptide(L)'
;SATMQYLKAIEVTKTDNSDAVMKQMKSVEINDGLFKGRIRADGKFEHDMYLLEVKKPNESKGPNDVAKVVKVIAAKDATLPLAQSKCKYVTK
;
A
#
# COMPACT_ATOMS: atom_id res chain seq x y z
N SER A 1 -4.52 7.41 1.48
CA SER A 1 -4.82 7.28 0.05
C SER A 1 -3.67 7.81 -0.80
N ALA A 2 -3.54 7.35 -2.05
CA ALA A 2 -2.47 7.78 -2.96
C ALA A 2 -2.41 9.31 -3.15
N THR A 3 -3.56 9.95 -3.41
CA THR A 3 -3.66 11.41 -3.59
C THR A 3 -3.18 12.17 -2.35
N MET A 4 -3.56 11.73 -1.14
CA MET A 4 -3.13 12.38 0.09
C MET A 4 -1.61 12.31 0.27
N GLN A 5 -0.99 11.15 0.00
CA GLN A 5 0.46 11.00 0.11
C GLN A 5 1.21 11.83 -0.94
N TYR A 6 0.68 11.94 -2.16
CA TYR A 6 1.22 12.79 -3.21
C TYR A 6 1.20 14.28 -2.80
N LEU A 7 0.06 14.77 -2.30
CA LEU A 7 -0.07 16.16 -1.87
C LEU A 7 0.84 16.49 -0.67
N LYS A 8 0.95 15.58 0.31
CA LYS A 8 1.90 15.72 1.42
C LYS A 8 3.35 15.76 0.94
N ALA A 9 3.70 14.96 -0.06
CA ALA A 9 5.04 15.00 -0.63
C ALA A 9 5.32 16.35 -1.31
N ILE A 10 4.39 16.88 -2.11
CA ILE A 10 4.50 18.23 -2.69
C ILE A 10 4.65 19.30 -1.60
N GLU A 11 3.89 19.20 -0.52
CA GLU A 11 3.96 20.14 0.59
C GLU A 11 5.37 20.17 1.21
N VAL A 12 6.04 19.02 1.30
CA VAL A 12 7.41 18.92 1.83
C VAL A 12 8.45 19.36 0.80
N THR A 13 8.33 18.91 -0.45
CA THR A 13 9.32 19.18 -1.51
C THR A 13 9.19 20.58 -2.12
N LYS A 14 8.04 21.25 -1.91
CA LYS A 14 7.69 22.54 -2.51
C LYS A 14 7.68 22.53 -4.05
N THR A 15 7.46 21.36 -4.65
CA THR A 15 7.38 21.18 -6.10
C THR A 15 6.56 19.93 -6.43
N ASP A 16 5.91 19.94 -7.60
CA ASP A 16 5.27 18.80 -8.23
C ASP A 16 6.19 18.04 -9.20
N ASN A 17 7.48 18.39 -9.26
CA ASN A 17 8.46 17.63 -10.02
C ASN A 17 8.44 16.15 -9.63
N SER A 18 8.27 15.27 -10.63
CA SER A 18 8.03 13.84 -10.41
C SER A 18 9.17 13.15 -9.65
N ASP A 19 10.43 13.45 -9.96
CA ASP A 19 11.58 12.80 -9.33
C ASP A 19 11.71 13.23 -7.86
N ALA A 20 11.53 14.51 -7.58
CA ALA A 20 11.55 15.05 -6.22
C ALA A 20 10.43 14.45 -5.37
N VAL A 21 9.20 14.44 -5.90
CA VAL A 21 8.03 13.89 -5.20
C VAL A 21 8.17 12.39 -4.97
N MET A 22 8.57 11.61 -5.98
CA MET A 22 8.76 10.17 -5.82
C MET A 22 9.90 9.82 -4.86
N LYS A 23 10.97 10.63 -4.84
CA LYS A 23 12.05 10.48 -3.84
C LYS A 23 11.51 10.68 -2.43
N GLN A 24 10.68 11.71 -2.21
CA GLN A 24 10.07 11.97 -0.91
C GLN A 24 9.04 10.90 -0.51
N MET A 25 8.18 10.46 -1.42
CA MET A 25 7.20 9.42 -1.12
C MET A 25 7.85 8.06 -0.80
N LYS A 26 9.02 7.77 -1.38
CA LYS A 26 9.80 6.55 -1.08
C LYS A 26 10.62 6.64 0.21
N SER A 27 10.84 7.83 0.78
CA SER A 27 11.67 8.02 1.97
C SER A 27 10.91 7.91 3.29
N VAL A 28 9.56 7.91 3.24
CA VAL A 28 8.70 7.93 4.43
C VAL A 28 7.87 6.66 4.55
N GLU A 29 7.54 6.29 5.78
CA GLU A 29 6.47 5.35 6.05
C GLU A 29 5.12 6.05 5.91
N ILE A 30 4.19 5.39 5.24
CA ILE A 30 2.80 5.84 5.09
C ILE A 30 2.01 5.25 6.25
N ASN A 31 1.27 6.09 6.96
CA ASN A 31 0.25 5.71 7.92
C ASN A 31 -0.86 6.76 7.88
N ASP A 32 -1.98 6.45 7.22
CA ASP A 32 -3.03 7.44 6.93
C ASP A 32 -4.44 7.02 7.33
N GLY A 33 -4.55 6.06 8.25
CA GLY A 33 -5.81 5.53 8.74
C GLY A 33 -6.50 4.56 7.77
N LEU A 34 -6.19 4.63 6.47
CA LEU A 34 -6.63 3.65 5.48
C LEU A 34 -5.57 2.59 5.23
N PHE A 35 -4.31 3.01 5.07
CA PHE A 35 -3.18 2.11 4.87
C PHE A 35 -2.01 2.44 5.77
N LYS A 36 -1.22 1.41 6.06
CA LYS A 36 0.09 1.50 6.71
C LYS A 36 1.12 0.69 5.92
N GLY A 37 2.24 1.31 5.54
CA GLY A 37 3.23 0.65 4.70
C GLY A 37 4.30 1.60 4.15
N ARG A 38 5.02 1.17 3.11
CA ARG A 38 6.05 2.00 2.44
C ARG A 38 6.14 1.71 0.95
N ILE A 39 6.65 2.65 0.17
CA ILE A 39 6.92 2.43 -1.26
C ILE A 39 8.33 1.84 -1.43
N ARG A 40 8.41 0.66 -2.03
CA ARG A 40 9.66 -0.07 -2.28
C ARG A 40 10.46 0.52 -3.43
N ALA A 41 11.70 0.05 -3.58
CA ALA A 41 12.58 0.40 -4.69
C ALA A 41 11.95 0.09 -6.07
N ASP A 42 11.19 -1.01 -6.18
CA ASP A 42 10.44 -1.38 -7.39
C ASP A 42 9.14 -0.59 -7.58
N GLY A 43 8.85 0.41 -6.74
CA GLY A 43 7.69 1.29 -6.82
C GLY A 43 6.39 0.71 -6.26
N LYS A 44 6.41 -0.53 -5.78
CA LYS A 44 5.25 -1.15 -5.13
C LYS A 44 5.03 -0.59 -3.73
N PHE A 45 3.77 -0.36 -3.37
CA PHE A 45 3.39 -0.08 -2.00
C PHE A 45 3.32 -1.40 -1.21
N GLU A 46 4.25 -1.60 -0.29
CA GLU A 46 4.33 -2.74 0.62
C GLU A 46 3.49 -2.44 1.85
N HIS A 47 2.36 -3.14 1.98
CA HIS A 47 1.43 -3.04 3.10
C HIS A 47 0.75 -4.39 3.36
N ASP A 48 0.16 -4.53 4.54
CA ASP A 48 -0.58 -5.74 4.90
C ASP A 48 -1.81 -5.91 3.99
N MET A 49 -2.12 -7.16 3.68
CA MET A 49 -3.27 -7.57 2.87
C MET A 49 -4.23 -8.40 3.70
N TYR A 50 -5.54 -8.26 3.45
CA TYR A 50 -6.54 -9.09 4.11
C TYR A 50 -7.00 -10.23 3.21
N LEU A 51 -7.01 -11.44 3.77
CA LEU A 51 -7.80 -12.55 3.23
C LEU A 51 -9.22 -12.41 3.76
N LEU A 52 -10.16 -12.21 2.83
CA LEU A 52 -11.58 -12.02 3.14
C LEU A 52 -12.38 -13.26 2.72
N GLU A 53 -13.36 -13.62 3.54
CA GLU A 53 -14.38 -14.62 3.21
C GLU A 53 -15.74 -13.93 3.15
N VAL A 54 -16.50 -14.20 2.09
CA VAL A 54 -17.86 -13.68 1.93
C VAL A 54 -18.74 -14.29 3.01
N LYS A 55 -19.49 -13.44 3.71
CA LYS A 55 -20.42 -13.85 4.77
C LYS A 55 -21.60 -14.63 4.19
N LYS A 56 -22.12 -15.59 4.98
CA LYS A 56 -23.42 -16.20 4.69
C LYS A 56 -24.54 -15.16 4.87
N PRO A 57 -25.70 -15.32 4.20
CA PRO A 57 -26.81 -14.37 4.31
C PRO A 57 -27.26 -14.11 5.77
N ASN A 58 -27.21 -15.12 6.63
CA ASN A 58 -27.59 -15.00 8.04
C ASN A 58 -26.51 -14.36 8.94
N GLU A 59 -25.29 -14.16 8.45
CA GLU A 59 -24.21 -13.49 9.17
C GLU A 59 -24.14 -11.98 8.86
N SER A 60 -24.78 -11.54 7.76
CA SER A 60 -24.77 -10.16 7.31
C SER A 60 -25.75 -9.31 8.11
N LYS A 61 -25.26 -8.19 8.65
CA LYS A 61 -26.07 -7.25 9.46
C LYS A 61 -26.58 -6.05 8.66
N GLY A 62 -26.35 -6.00 7.35
CA GLY A 62 -26.80 -4.93 6.48
C GLY A 62 -26.12 -4.93 5.11
N PRO A 63 -26.52 -4.02 4.21
CA PRO A 63 -26.10 -4.06 2.79
C PRO A 63 -24.59 -4.02 2.55
N ASN A 64 -23.84 -3.39 3.45
CA ASN A 64 -22.38 -3.25 3.33
C ASN A 64 -21.60 -4.29 4.17
N ASP A 65 -22.29 -5.15 4.93
CA ASP A 65 -21.67 -6.15 5.79
C ASP A 65 -21.49 -7.49 5.05
N VAL A 66 -20.57 -7.49 4.08
CA VAL A 66 -20.47 -8.56 3.07
C VAL A 66 -19.38 -9.59 3.32
N ALA A 67 -18.35 -9.26 4.10
CA ALA A 67 -17.19 -10.12 4.28
C ALA A 67 -16.65 -10.07 5.71
N LYS A 68 -15.93 -11.12 6.10
CA LYS A 68 -15.16 -11.20 7.35
C LYS A 68 -13.67 -11.35 7.03
N VAL A 69 -12.82 -10.79 7.88
CA VAL A 69 -11.36 -10.98 7.79
C VAL A 69 -11.02 -12.36 8.36
N VAL A 70 -10.49 -13.23 7.50
CA VAL A 70 -10.00 -14.56 7.90
C VAL A 70 -8.56 -14.48 8.39
N LYS A 71 -7.75 -13.65 7.73
CA LYS A 71 -6.34 -13.50 8.05
C LYS A 71 -5.81 -12.14 7.60
N VAL A 72 -4.87 -11.60 8.39
CA VAL A 72 -3.97 -10.53 7.96
C VAL A 72 -2.68 -11.16 7.42
N ILE A 73 -2.37 -10.90 6.16
CA ILE A 73 -1.14 -11.30 5.49
C ILE A 73 -0.17 -10.14 5.66
N ALA A 74 0.92 -10.37 6.38
CA ALA A 74 1.93 -9.33 6.63
C ALA A 74 2.53 -8.81 5.31
N ALA A 75 2.85 -7.53 5.26
CA ALA A 75 3.33 -6.84 4.06
C ALA A 75 4.52 -7.53 3.37
N LYS A 76 5.45 -8.08 4.16
CA LYS A 76 6.62 -8.83 3.69
C LYS A 76 6.27 -10.13 2.93
N ASP A 77 5.11 -10.70 3.24
CA ASP A 77 4.63 -11.98 2.69
C ASP A 77 3.55 -11.75 1.61
N ALA A 78 2.98 -10.54 1.54
CA ALA A 78 1.91 -10.17 0.61
C ALA A 78 2.39 -9.90 -0.83
N THR A 79 3.69 -9.73 -1.03
CA THR A 79 4.30 -9.49 -2.33
C THR A 79 5.58 -10.30 -2.47
N LEU A 80 6.00 -10.56 -3.71
CA LEU A 80 7.27 -11.22 -3.95
C LEU A 80 8.42 -10.47 -3.26
N PRO A 81 9.40 -11.19 -2.68
CA PRO A 81 10.61 -10.60 -2.15
C PRO A 81 11.25 -9.68 -3.19
N LEU A 82 11.87 -8.57 -2.74
CA LEU A 82 12.48 -7.60 -3.66
C LEU A 82 13.53 -8.24 -4.57
N ALA A 83 14.26 -9.24 -4.07
CA ALA A 83 15.24 -10.02 -4.83
C ALA A 83 14.62 -10.82 -6.01
N GLN A 84 13.32 -11.07 -5.99
CA GLN A 84 12.58 -11.74 -7.08
C GLN A 84 11.79 -10.73 -7.94
N SER A 85 11.98 -9.43 -7.71
CA SER A 85 11.34 -8.40 -8.53
C SER A 85 11.85 -8.48 -9.96
N LYS A 86 10.95 -8.42 -10.96
CA LYS A 86 11.32 -8.33 -12.38
C LYS A 86 11.53 -6.88 -12.85
N CYS A 87 11.55 -5.93 -11.91
CA CYS A 87 11.73 -4.52 -12.22
C CYS A 87 13.19 -4.24 -12.61
N LYS A 88 13.42 -3.79 -13.85
CA LYS A 88 14.76 -3.46 -14.39
C LYS A 88 15.53 -2.42 -13.56
N TYR A 89 14.82 -1.61 -12.77
CA TYR A 89 15.42 -0.62 -11.89
C TYR A 89 15.90 -1.19 -10.54
N VAL A 90 15.61 -2.45 -10.25
CA VAL A 90 16.02 -3.17 -9.02
C VAL A 90 16.99 -4.30 -9.36
N THR A 91 16.71 -5.09 -10.39
CA THR A 91 17.64 -6.09 -10.92
C THR A 91 18.64 -5.41 -11.84
N LYS A 92 19.73 -4.88 -11.27
CA LYS A 92 20.94 -4.56 -12.03
C LYS A 92 21.91 -5.71 -11.95
#